data_AF-A0A451ALZ9-F1
#
_entry.id   AF-A0A451ALZ9-F1
#
_cell.length_a   1.000
_cell.length_b   1.000
_cell.length_c   1.000
_cell.angle_alpha   90.00
_cell.angle_beta   90.00
_cell.angle_gamma   90.00
#
_symmetry.space_group_name_H-M   'P 1'
#
loop_
_entity.id
_entity.type
_entity.pdbx_description
1 polymer ?
#
loop_
_entity_poly.entity_id
_entity_poly.type
_entity_poly.pdbx_seq_one_letter_code
_entity_poly.pdbx_strand_id
1 'polypeptide(L)'
;MSGKKKYLHCYAERKDGVWQAFCLDFLLAAQGESFEETKAKLTLMIKEYVYDAEHGENKKYAKQLLSRRAPILWWGKYFLYMALSHLGKLHDAIRLLPNSIVPVIASEASLRADRA
;
A
#
# COMPACT_ATOMS: atom_id res chain seq x y z
N MET A 1 -0.76 -2.13 24.87
CA MET A 1 -1.89 -2.66 24.06
C MET A 1 -1.30 -3.22 22.77
N SER A 2 -1.62 -4.47 22.41
CA SER A 2 -0.98 -5.19 21.29
C SER A 2 -1.36 -4.59 19.94
N GLY A 3 -0.35 -4.30 19.10
CA GLY A 3 -0.55 -3.71 17.79
C GLY A 3 -1.12 -4.68 16.76
N LYS A 4 -2.31 -4.42 16.21
CA LYS A 4 -2.97 -5.25 15.19
C LYS A 4 -2.33 -4.99 13.84
N LYS A 5 -1.31 -5.78 13.49
CA LYS A 5 -0.74 -5.80 12.13
C LYS A 5 -1.85 -6.09 11.11
N LYS A 6 -1.93 -5.28 10.04
CA LYS A 6 -2.84 -5.48 8.91
C LYS A 6 -2.03 -5.70 7.64
N TYR A 7 -2.35 -6.76 6.91
CA TYR A 7 -1.84 -6.95 5.56
C TYR A 7 -2.67 -6.10 4.59
N LEU A 8 -2.01 -5.31 3.76
CA LEU A 8 -2.66 -4.45 2.77
C LEU A 8 -2.62 -5.10 1.39
N HIS A 9 -3.69 -4.92 0.63
CA HIS A 9 -3.79 -5.40 -0.74
C HIS A 9 -3.19 -4.34 -1.66
N CYS A 10 -1.95 -4.59 -2.06
CA CYS A 10 -1.21 -3.69 -2.95
C CYS A 10 -0.68 -4.44 -4.17
N TYR A 11 -0.67 -3.76 -5.31
CA TYR A 11 -0.02 -4.23 -6.53
C TYR A 11 0.65 -3.07 -7.27
N ALA A 12 1.62 -3.39 -8.11
CA ALA A 12 2.22 -2.46 -9.05
C ALA A 12 2.12 -3.01 -10.49
N GLU A 13 1.85 -2.11 -11.43
CA GLU A 13 1.82 -2.40 -12.86
C GLU A 13 2.62 -1.33 -13.61
N ARG A 14 3.31 -1.74 -14.67
CA ARG A 14 3.92 -0.83 -15.63
C ARG A 14 2.94 -0.62 -16.77
N LYS A 15 2.52 0.63 -16.96
CA LYS A 15 1.56 1.03 -17.97
C LYS A 15 2.03 2.33 -18.61
N ASP A 16 1.96 2.41 -19.94
CA ASP A 16 2.34 3.61 -20.70
C ASP A 16 3.76 4.11 -20.36
N GLY A 17 4.70 3.17 -20.19
CA GLY A 17 6.12 3.45 -19.90
C GLY A 17 6.45 3.71 -18.43
N VAL A 18 5.46 3.99 -17.58
CA VAL A 18 5.62 4.36 -16.17
C VAL A 18 5.19 3.25 -15.21
N TRP A 19 5.77 3.22 -14.02
CA TRP A 19 5.32 2.34 -12.95
C TRP A 19 4.22 3.01 -12.14
N GLN A 20 3.14 2.28 -11.89
CA GLN A 20 2.01 2.70 -11.07
C GLN A 20 1.80 1.66 -9.98
N ALA A 21 1.63 2.07 -8.73
CA ALA A 21 1.33 1.17 -7.62
C ALA A 21 0.09 1.64 -6.87
N PHE A 22 -0.70 0.68 -6.39
CA PHE A 22 -2.01 0.91 -5.80
C PHE A 22 -2.13 0.19 -4.47
N CYS A 23 -2.75 0.84 -3.49
CA CYS A 23 -3.18 0.25 -2.22
C CYS A 23 -4.71 0.29 -2.14
N LEU A 24 -5.34 -0.89 -2.19
CA LEU A 24 -6.78 -1.02 -2.37
C LEU A 24 -7.54 -0.78 -1.07
N ASP A 25 -6.89 -1.03 0.06
CA ASP A 25 -7.41 -0.80 1.40
C ASP A 25 -7.54 0.67 1.79
N PHE A 26 -6.83 1.57 1.12
CA PHE A 26 -6.85 3.02 1.42
C PHE A 26 -7.12 3.89 0.20
N LEU A 27 -7.37 3.29 -0.97
CA LEU A 27 -7.54 4.00 -2.24
C LEU A 27 -6.36 4.94 -2.54
N LEU A 28 -5.15 4.49 -2.24
CA LEU A 28 -3.92 5.25 -2.52
C LEU A 28 -3.28 4.74 -3.82
N ALA A 29 -2.66 5.65 -4.55
CA ALA A 29 -1.91 5.35 -5.75
C ALA A 29 -0.64 6.19 -5.80
N ALA A 30 0.46 5.61 -6.29
CA ALA A 30 1.72 6.28 -6.51
C ALA A 30 2.26 5.93 -7.90
N GLN A 31 3.06 6.82 -8.48
CA GLN A 31 3.71 6.62 -9.79
C GLN A 31 5.20 7.00 -9.71
N GLY A 32 6.01 6.33 -10.51
CA GLY A 32 7.45 6.59 -10.64
C GLY A 32 8.02 6.03 -11.95
N GLU A 33 9.30 6.31 -12.17
CA GLU A 33 10.03 5.86 -13.35
C GLU A 33 10.55 4.43 -13.17
N SER A 34 10.77 4.02 -11.93
CA SER A 34 11.15 2.65 -11.57
C SER A 34 10.17 2.00 -10.59
N PHE A 35 10.20 0.67 -10.55
CA PHE A 35 9.39 -0.10 -9.61
C PHE A 35 9.74 0.24 -8.14
N GLU A 36 11.02 0.29 -7.79
CA GLU A 36 11.46 0.54 -6.41
C GLU A 36 11.09 1.94 -5.94
N GLU A 37 11.26 2.95 -6.80
CA GLU A 37 10.81 4.31 -6.52
C GLU A 37 9.29 4.36 -6.28
N THR A 38 8.51 3.73 -7.17
CA THR A 38 7.05 3.72 -7.09
C THR A 38 6.58 3.02 -5.81
N LYS A 39 7.20 1.89 -5.46
CA LYS A 39 6.94 1.15 -4.23
C LYS A 39 7.31 1.96 -2.99
N ALA A 40 8.45 2.65 -2.99
CA ALA A 40 8.88 3.51 -1.89
C ALA A 40 7.90 4.67 -1.68
N LYS A 41 7.48 5.34 -2.77
CA LYS A 41 6.46 6.39 -2.75
C LYS A 41 5.13 5.89 -2.18
N LEU A 42 4.62 4.76 -2.67
CA LEU A 42 3.37 4.18 -2.15
C LEU A 42 3.50 3.85 -0.65
N THR A 43 4.62 3.28 -0.24
CA THR A 43 4.87 2.91 1.16
C THR A 43 4.88 4.14 2.06
N LEU A 44 5.50 5.24 1.62
CA LEU A 44 5.51 6.51 2.36
C LEU A 44 4.09 7.08 2.48
N MET A 45 3.34 7.15 1.38
CA MET A 45 1.95 7.63 1.39
C MET A 45 1.05 6.82 2.32
N ILE A 46 1.22 5.49 2.38
CA ILE A 46 0.45 4.66 3.31
C ILE A 46 0.81 4.99 4.76
N LYS A 47 2.10 5.14 5.08
CA LYS A 47 2.56 5.47 6.44
C LYS A 47 1.99 6.82 6.90
N GLU A 48 2.09 7.84 6.06
CA GLU A 48 1.55 9.18 6.32
C GLU A 48 0.03 9.14 6.48
N TYR A 49 -0.68 8.46 5.56
CA TYR A 49 -2.13 8.32 5.62
C TYR A 49 -2.62 7.65 6.91
N VAL A 50 -1.96 6.57 7.34
CA VAL A 50 -2.29 5.88 8.59
C VAL A 50 -1.96 6.75 9.80
N TYR A 51 -0.80 7.41 9.79
CA TYR A 51 -0.40 8.30 10.88
C TYR A 51 -1.40 9.45 11.07
N ASP A 52 -1.78 10.12 9.98
CA ASP A 52 -2.73 11.24 10.01
C ASP A 52 -4.12 10.79 10.48
N ALA A 53 -4.54 9.60 10.05
CA ALA A 53 -5.81 9.02 10.45
C ALA A 53 -5.82 8.59 11.93
N GLU A 54 -4.70 8.16 12.52
CA GLU A 54 -4.65 7.67 13.90
C GLU A 54 -4.25 8.75 14.93
N HIS A 55 -3.32 9.62 14.56
CA HIS A 55 -2.63 10.55 15.48
C HIS A 55 -2.73 12.01 15.03
N GLY A 56 -2.90 12.26 13.74
CA GLY A 56 -2.96 13.61 13.18
C GLY A 56 -4.34 14.27 13.22
N GLU A 57 -4.50 15.32 12.42
CA GLU A 57 -5.70 16.17 12.35
C GLU A 57 -6.97 15.39 11.94
N ASN A 58 -6.78 14.25 11.28
CA ASN A 58 -7.84 13.41 10.74
C ASN A 58 -8.31 12.30 11.71
N LYS A 59 -7.83 12.29 12.95
CA LYS A 59 -8.22 11.31 13.98
C LYS A 59 -9.72 11.16 14.17
N LYS A 60 -10.48 12.26 14.10
CA LYS A 60 -11.96 12.24 14.17
C LYS A 60 -12.62 11.45 13.03
N TYR A 61 -11.92 11.26 11.91
CA TYR A 61 -12.37 10.51 10.74
C TYR A 61 -11.65 9.16 10.57
N ALA A 62 -10.83 8.74 11.54
CA ALA A 62 -10.02 7.51 11.49
C ALA A 62 -10.82 6.31 10.99
N LYS A 63 -12.00 6.07 11.58
CA LYS A 63 -12.86 4.93 11.23
C LYS A 63 -13.29 4.96 9.77
N GLN A 64 -13.62 6.12 9.23
CA GLN A 64 -14.02 6.27 7.83
C GLN A 64 -12.81 6.12 6.90
N LEU A 65 -11.69 6.78 7.22
CA LEU A 65 -10.48 6.76 6.41
C LEU A 65 -9.85 5.37 6.30
N LEU A 66 -9.81 4.64 7.42
CA LEU A 66 -9.23 3.29 7.50
C LEU A 66 -10.18 2.17 7.04
N SER A 67 -11.44 2.51 6.70
CA SER A 67 -12.43 1.56 6.15
C SER A 67 -12.77 1.78 4.68
N ARG A 68 -12.14 2.77 4.02
CA ARG A 68 -12.29 2.98 2.57
C ARG A 68 -11.88 1.73 1.81
N ARG A 69 -12.50 1.51 0.65
CA ARG A 69 -12.13 0.41 -0.25
C ARG A 69 -12.10 0.91 -1.69
N ALA A 70 -11.17 0.37 -2.46
CA ALA A 70 -11.11 0.60 -3.89
C ALA A 70 -12.36 0.05 -4.62
N PRO A 71 -12.71 0.63 -5.79
CA PRO A 71 -13.74 0.07 -6.66
C PRO A 71 -13.51 -1.41 -6.98
N ILE A 72 -14.60 -2.16 -7.17
CA ILE A 72 -14.57 -3.62 -7.39
C ILE A 72 -13.66 -4.02 -8.56
N LEU A 73 -13.61 -3.22 -9.62
CA LEU A 73 -12.76 -3.47 -10.78
C LEU A 73 -11.27 -3.59 -10.40
N TRP A 74 -10.81 -2.81 -9.42
CA TRP A 74 -9.42 -2.84 -8.97
C TRP A 74 -9.11 -4.09 -8.15
N TRP A 75 -10.08 -4.56 -7.37
CA TRP A 75 -10.00 -5.85 -6.69
C TRP A 75 -9.95 -7.01 -7.69
N GLY A 76 -10.75 -6.93 -8.77
CA GLY A 76 -10.68 -7.89 -9.88
C GLY A 76 -9.27 -7.98 -10.49
N LYS A 77 -8.63 -6.82 -10.77
CA LYS A 77 -7.23 -6.77 -11.22
C LYS A 77 -6.27 -7.43 -10.21
N TYR A 78 -6.41 -7.10 -8.91
CA TYR A 78 -5.55 -7.66 -7.87
C TYR A 78 -5.63 -9.19 -7.83
N PHE A 79 -6.84 -9.76 -7.82
CA PHE A 79 -7.02 -11.21 -7.81
C PHE A 79 -6.56 -11.87 -9.10
N LEU A 80 -6.73 -11.20 -10.26
CA LEU A 80 -6.17 -11.67 -11.52
C LEU A 80 -4.63 -11.71 -11.48
N TYR A 81 -3.97 -10.65 -11.00
CA TYR A 81 -2.51 -10.60 -10.89
C TYR A 81 -1.99 -11.63 -9.89
N MET A 82 -2.73 -11.87 -8.81
CA MET A 82 -2.47 -12.95 -7.87
C MET A 82 -2.58 -14.31 -8.54
N ALA A 83 -3.63 -14.60 -9.31
CA ALA A 83 -3.75 -15.87 -10.02
C ALA A 83 -2.60 -16.07 -11.04
N LEU A 84 -2.26 -15.01 -11.79
CA LEU A 84 -1.19 -15.06 -12.79
C LEU A 84 0.21 -15.24 -12.18
N SER A 85 0.46 -14.71 -10.97
CA SER A 85 1.74 -14.89 -10.28
C SER A 85 1.97 -16.34 -9.87
N HIS A 86 0.92 -17.05 -9.44
CA HIS A 86 1.01 -18.46 -9.09
C HIS A 86 1.23 -19.37 -10.30
N LEU A 87 0.83 -18.91 -11.48
CA LEU A 87 1.02 -19.62 -12.74
C LEU A 87 2.38 -19.36 -13.40
N GLY A 88 3.26 -18.56 -12.76
CA GLY A 88 4.57 -18.18 -13.31
C GLY A 88 4.50 -17.30 -14.57
N LYS A 89 3.31 -16.78 -14.92
CA LYS A 89 3.07 -15.99 -16.14
C LYS A 89 3.26 -14.49 -15.93
N LEU A 90 3.77 -14.08 -14.77
CA LEU A 90 3.95 -12.67 -14.44
C LEU A 90 5.24 -12.14 -15.09
N HIS A 91 5.07 -11.41 -16.20
CA HIS A 91 6.12 -10.72 -16.94
C HIS A 91 6.72 -9.54 -16.13
N ASP A 92 7.84 -8.96 -16.61
CA ASP A 92 8.53 -7.77 -16.06
C ASP A 92 7.64 -6.54 -15.75
N ALA A 93 6.39 -6.53 -16.22
CA ALA A 93 5.47 -5.41 -16.15
C ALA A 93 4.50 -5.44 -14.97
N ILE A 94 4.35 -6.56 -14.23
CA ILE A 94 3.38 -6.65 -13.12
C ILE A 94 4.10 -7.23 -11.91
N ARG A 95 3.96 -6.58 -10.76
CA ARG A 95 4.53 -7.04 -9.50
C ARG A 95 3.52 -6.92 -8.37
N LEU A 96 3.18 -8.06 -7.76
CA LEU A 96 2.49 -8.04 -6.48
C LEU A 96 3.42 -7.48 -5.41
N LEU A 97 2.84 -6.83 -4.41
CA LEU A 97 3.58 -6.32 -3.25
C LEU A 97 3.21 -7.16 -2.01
N PRO A 98 3.64 -8.44 -1.93
CA PRO A 98 3.21 -9.38 -0.90
C PRO A 98 3.67 -8.99 0.52
N ASN A 99 4.67 -8.12 0.65
CA ASN A 99 5.21 -7.65 1.93
C ASN A 99 4.77 -6.22 2.30
N SER A 100 3.60 -5.78 1.81
CA SER A 100 2.96 -4.53 2.23
C SER A 100 2.36 -4.65 3.64
N ILE A 101 3.17 -5.08 4.60
CA ILE A 101 2.78 -5.16 6.01
C ILE A 101 3.04 -3.78 6.59
N VAL A 102 1.97 -3.05 6.86
CA VAL A 102 2.07 -1.87 7.69
C VAL A 102 1.65 -2.26 9.10
N PRO A 103 2.46 -1.96 10.13
CA PRO A 103 1.98 -2.06 11.50
C PRO A 103 0.85 -1.04 11.64
N VAL A 104 -0.39 -1.51 11.50
CA VAL A 104 -1.53 -0.78 12.03
C VAL A 104 -1.43 -0.97 13.54
N ILE A 105 -1.54 0.14 14.28
CA ILE A 105 -1.20 0.31 15.71
C ILE A 105 0.24 0.76 15.99
N ALA A 106 0.36 2.09 16.08
CA ALA A 106 1.05 2.88 17.11
C ALA A 106 2.15 2.20 17.95
N SER A 107 3.41 2.53 17.65
CA SER A 107 4.25 3.19 18.64
C SER A 107 5.27 4.11 17.96
N GLU A 108 5.54 5.26 18.58
CA GLU A 108 6.49 6.31 18.19
C GLU A 108 7.96 5.83 18.05
N ALA A 109 8.25 4.54 18.01
CA ALA A 109 9.60 3.99 18.08
C ALA A 109 10.27 3.75 16.71
N SER A 110 9.52 3.51 15.63
CA SER A 110 10.13 3.10 14.35
C SER A 110 10.59 4.26 13.45
N LEU A 111 10.24 5.51 13.77
CA LEU A 111 10.66 6.70 13.01
C LEU A 111 11.88 7.41 13.61
N ARG A 112 12.31 7.03 14.83
CA ARG A 112 13.51 7.59 15.49
C ARG A 112 14.75 6.71 15.36
N ALA A 113 14.63 5.46 14.93
CA ALA A 113 15.77 4.53 14.84
C ALA A 113 16.65 4.72 13.59
N ASP A 114 16.17 5.39 12.55
CA ASP A 114 16.94 5.65 11.30
C ASP A 114 17.63 7.04 11.28
N ARG A 115 17.70 7.72 12.43
CA ARG A 115 18.43 9.00 12.61
C ARG A 115 19.44 8.97 13.77
N ALA A 116 19.98 7.79 14.07
CA ALA A 116 21.11 7.62 14.99
C ALA A 116 22.29 6.98 14.24
#